data_AF-A0A966MC85-F1
#
_entry.id   AF-A0A966MC85-F1
#
_cell.length_a   1.000
_cell.length_b   1.000
_cell.length_c   1.000
_cell.angle_alpha   90.00
_cell.angle_beta   90.00
_cell.angle_gamma   90.00
#
_symmetry.space_group_name_H-M   'P 1'
#
loop_
_entity.id
_entity.type
_entity.pdbx_description
1 polymer ?
#
loop_
_entity_poly.entity_id
_entity_poly.type
_entity_poly.pdbx_seq_one_letter_code
_entity_poly.pdbx_strand_id
1 'polypeptide(L)'
;KEVVETLTQFGEKVGVAFQLADDVIDIASDSSESGKTPGTDLKEGVPTLVTLQILRSNDPKDQGLKAKLSKPIPDSEIVATIKELRGHPALASAREYLHTLANESKAMLKDLPDGPARKTLEGLCDAIVNRTA
;
A
#
# COMPACT_ATOMS: atom_id res chain seq x y z
N LYS A 1 -18.87 1.35 25.68
CA LYS A 1 -18.26 0.12 25.09
C LYS A 1 -18.21 0.25 23.57
N GLU A 2 -19.30 0.66 22.94
CA GLU A 2 -19.39 0.97 21.50
C GLU A 2 -18.27 1.89 20.97
N VAL A 3 -18.00 3.03 21.59
CA VAL A 3 -16.90 3.93 21.18
C VAL A 3 -15.53 3.24 21.13
N VAL A 4 -15.22 2.40 22.13
CA VAL A 4 -13.94 1.70 22.19
C VAL A 4 -13.85 0.66 21.08
N GLU A 5 -14.94 -0.08 20.85
CA GLU A 5 -15.02 -1.08 19.78
C GLU A 5 -14.91 -0.46 18.39
N THR A 6 -15.63 0.64 18.13
CA THR A 6 -15.50 1.42 16.88
C THR A 6 -14.07 1.90 16.67
N LEU A 7 -13.42 2.43 17.71
CA LEU A 7 -12.04 2.91 17.61
C LEU A 7 -11.02 1.77 17.42
N THR A 8 -11.27 0.58 18.00
CA THR A 8 -10.43 -0.60 17.75
C THR A 8 -10.52 -1.02 16.30
N GLN A 9 -11.73 -1.20 15.76
CA GLN A 9 -11.93 -1.61 14.36
C GLN A 9 -11.38 -0.57 13.37
N PHE A 10 -11.60 0.72 13.68
CA PHE A 10 -11.01 1.83 12.95
C PHE A 10 -9.47 1.74 12.94
N GLY A 11 -8.86 1.58 14.11
CA GLY A 11 -7.41 1.52 14.29
C GLY A 11 -6.77 0.37 13.52
N GLU A 12 -7.37 -0.82 13.58
CA GLU A 12 -6.93 -1.98 12.82
C GLU A 12 -6.98 -1.72 11.31
N LYS A 13 -8.11 -1.20 10.81
CA LYS A 13 -8.31 -1.01 9.37
C LYS A 13 -7.45 0.13 8.82
N VAL A 14 -7.38 1.26 9.51
CA VAL A 14 -6.56 2.40 9.09
C VAL A 14 -5.06 2.07 9.16
N GLY A 15 -4.65 1.20 10.11
CA GLY A 15 -3.29 0.69 10.19
C GLY A 15 -2.90 -0.14 8.97
N VAL A 16 -3.79 -1.00 8.47
CA VAL A 16 -3.56 -1.74 7.22
C VAL A 16 -3.49 -0.79 6.03
N ALA A 17 -4.37 0.22 5.95
CA ALA A 17 -4.31 1.22 4.90
C ALA A 17 -2.99 2.01 4.93
N PHE A 18 -2.49 2.35 6.12
CA PHE A 18 -1.21 3.04 6.29
C PHE A 18 -0.03 2.19 5.79
N GLN A 19 0.03 0.91 6.17
CA GLN A 19 1.11 0.02 5.72
C GLN A 19 1.08 -0.15 4.19
N LEU A 20 -0.10 -0.35 3.60
CA LEU A 20 -0.24 -0.42 2.15
C LEU A 20 0.22 0.87 1.45
N ALA A 21 0.06 2.03 2.11
CA ALA A 21 0.51 3.29 1.57
C ALA A 21 2.03 3.32 1.46
N ASP A 22 2.71 2.90 2.53
CA ASP A 22 4.17 2.84 2.56
C ASP A 22 4.70 1.82 1.53
N ASP A 23 4.09 0.62 1.42
CA ASP A 23 4.45 -0.38 0.39
C ASP A 23 4.27 0.18 -1.05
N VAL A 24 3.17 0.89 -1.31
CA VAL A 24 2.90 1.51 -2.61
C VAL A 24 3.93 2.61 -2.90
N ILE A 25 4.24 3.45 -1.92
CA ILE A 25 5.20 4.55 -2.03
C ILE A 25 6.60 4.01 -2.28
N ASP A 26 6.99 2.90 -1.64
CA ASP A 26 8.32 2.28 -1.85
C ASP A 26 8.53 1.86 -3.31
N ILE A 27 7.47 1.44 -4.01
CA ILE A 27 7.55 1.09 -5.44
C ILE A 27 7.34 2.32 -6.32
N ALA A 28 6.35 3.16 -6.02
CA ALA A 28 5.88 4.24 -6.88
C ALA A 28 6.80 5.47 -6.91
N SER A 29 7.48 5.79 -5.80
CA SER A 29 8.22 7.05 -5.67
C SER A 29 9.38 7.13 -6.65
N ASP A 30 9.53 8.25 -7.34
CA ASP A 30 10.76 8.51 -8.08
C ASP A 30 11.90 8.84 -7.12
N SER A 31 13.08 8.27 -7.40
CA SER A 31 14.26 8.38 -6.52
C SER A 31 14.71 9.83 -6.28
N SER A 32 14.24 10.78 -7.08
CA SER A 32 14.54 12.21 -6.97
C SER A 32 13.75 12.93 -5.86
N GLU A 33 12.59 12.44 -5.42
CA GLU A 33 11.70 13.18 -4.51
C GLU A 33 11.80 12.71 -3.04
N SER A 34 12.20 11.46 -2.81
CA SER A 34 12.17 10.85 -1.46
C SER A 34 13.51 10.96 -0.70
N GLY A 35 14.63 11.20 -1.39
CA GLY A 35 15.98 11.08 -0.81
C GLY A 35 16.37 9.65 -0.39
N LYS A 36 15.42 8.70 -0.43
CA LYS A 36 15.60 7.26 -0.26
C LYS A 36 15.66 6.58 -1.63
N THR A 37 16.37 5.46 -1.71
CA THR A 37 16.31 4.60 -2.90
C THR A 37 15.00 3.81 -2.86
N PRO A 38 14.10 3.94 -3.85
CA PRO A 38 12.87 3.14 -3.92
C PRO A 38 13.16 1.64 -3.97
N GLY A 39 12.19 0.82 -3.57
CA GLY A 39 12.25 -0.64 -3.61
C GLY A 39 13.08 -1.25 -2.48
N THR A 40 13.02 -0.68 -1.27
CA THR A 40 13.69 -1.25 -0.10
C THR A 40 13.14 -2.63 0.22
N ASP A 41 11.82 -2.80 0.19
CA ASP A 41 11.18 -4.09 0.46
C ASP A 41 11.61 -5.14 -0.57
N LEU A 42 11.71 -4.73 -1.84
CA LEU A 42 12.17 -5.60 -2.92
C LEU A 42 13.63 -6.05 -2.72
N LYS A 43 14.51 -5.17 -2.23
CA LYS A 43 15.91 -5.50 -1.92
C LYS A 43 16.03 -6.44 -0.73
N GLU A 44 15.21 -6.23 0.29
CA GLU A 44 15.18 -7.07 1.49
C GLU A 44 14.42 -8.39 1.25
N GLY A 45 13.79 -8.55 0.08
CA GLY A 45 13.02 -9.74 -0.27
C GLY A 45 11.71 -9.85 0.49
N VAL A 46 11.19 -8.73 0.98
CA VAL A 46 9.93 -8.64 1.71
C VAL A 46 8.76 -8.64 0.71
N PRO A 47 7.86 -9.63 0.72
CA PRO A 47 6.70 -9.63 -0.14
C PRO A 47 5.67 -8.60 0.32
N THR A 48 5.29 -7.68 -0.56
CA THR A 48 4.21 -6.70 -0.36
C THR A 48 2.98 -7.08 -1.18
N LEU A 49 1.85 -6.38 -1.00
CA LEU A 49 0.63 -6.71 -1.74
C LEU A 49 0.83 -6.70 -3.27
N VAL A 50 1.62 -5.76 -3.79
CA VAL A 50 1.90 -5.66 -5.23
C VAL A 50 2.58 -6.94 -5.75
N THR A 51 3.62 -7.42 -5.08
CA THR A 51 4.35 -8.62 -5.50
C THR A 51 3.53 -9.89 -5.26
N LEU A 52 2.77 -9.97 -4.16
CA LEU A 52 1.87 -11.08 -3.87
C LEU A 52 0.76 -11.23 -4.92
N GLN A 53 0.18 -10.12 -5.39
CA GLN A 53 -0.82 -10.14 -6.46
C GLN A 53 -0.24 -10.70 -7.77
N ILE A 54 0.99 -10.30 -8.13
CA ILE A 54 1.69 -10.83 -9.31
C ILE A 54 1.97 -12.32 -9.15
N LEU A 55 2.50 -12.74 -7.98
CA LEU A 55 2.77 -14.15 -7.68
C LEU A 55 1.51 -15.03 -7.77
N ARG A 56 0.34 -14.48 -7.42
CA ARG A 56 -0.96 -15.15 -7.54
C ARG A 56 -1.56 -15.10 -8.96
N SER A 57 -1.06 -14.23 -9.83
CA SER A 57 -1.62 -14.04 -11.18
C SER A 57 -1.52 -15.31 -12.04
N ASN A 58 -2.55 -15.56 -12.84
CA ASN A 58 -2.59 -16.62 -13.84
C ASN A 58 -2.35 -16.09 -15.27
N ASP A 59 -2.12 -14.78 -15.45
CA ASP A 59 -1.79 -14.22 -16.76
C ASP A 59 -0.42 -14.77 -17.24
N PRO A 60 -0.34 -15.40 -18.42
CA PRO A 60 0.93 -15.86 -18.99
C PRO A 60 1.98 -14.74 -19.13
N LYS A 61 1.56 -13.48 -19.29
CA LYS A 61 2.47 -12.32 -19.36
C LYS A 61 3.26 -12.11 -18.08
N ASP A 62 2.71 -12.51 -16.94
CA ASP A 62 3.32 -12.29 -15.63
C ASP A 62 4.36 -13.36 -15.30
N GLN A 63 4.46 -14.46 -16.06
CA GLN A 63 5.32 -15.60 -15.74
C GLN A 63 6.80 -15.22 -15.57
N GLY A 64 7.31 -14.30 -16.40
CA GLY A 64 8.69 -13.80 -16.28
C GLY A 64 8.92 -13.05 -14.98
N LEU A 65 8.04 -12.10 -14.66
CA LEU A 65 8.11 -11.31 -13.43
C LEU A 65 7.88 -12.18 -12.20
N LYS A 66 6.93 -13.13 -12.24
CA LYS A 66 6.71 -14.12 -11.19
C LYS A 66 7.97 -14.93 -10.89
N ALA A 67 8.64 -15.45 -11.92
CA ALA A 67 9.86 -16.22 -11.74
C ALA A 67 10.99 -15.37 -11.12
N LYS A 68 11.03 -14.07 -11.43
CA LYS A 68 11.97 -13.12 -10.83
C LYS A 68 11.64 -12.84 -9.35
N LEU A 69 10.38 -12.57 -9.02
CA LEU A 69 9.89 -12.31 -7.67
C LEU A 69 9.91 -13.53 -6.74
N SER A 70 10.00 -14.75 -7.29
CA SER A 70 9.99 -16.00 -6.49
C SER A 70 11.36 -16.37 -5.91
N LYS A 71 12.37 -15.49 -6.05
CA LYS A 71 13.74 -15.71 -5.59
C LYS A 71 14.39 -14.37 -5.23
N PRO A 72 15.52 -14.37 -4.48
CA PRO A 72 16.27 -13.14 -4.25
C PRO A 72 16.66 -12.47 -5.57
N ILE A 73 16.46 -11.15 -5.64
CA ILE A 73 16.76 -10.33 -6.82
C ILE A 73 18.14 -9.70 -6.63
N PRO A 74 19.09 -9.88 -7.57
CA PRO A 74 20.39 -9.22 -7.49
C PRO A 74 20.27 -7.69 -7.52
N ASP A 75 21.14 -6.99 -6.80
CA ASP A 75 21.17 -5.51 -6.77
C ASP A 75 21.18 -4.87 -8.17
N SER A 76 21.86 -5.51 -9.13
CA SER A 76 21.92 -5.05 -10.53
C SER A 76 20.58 -5.10 -11.27
N GLU A 77 19.61 -5.89 -10.78
CA GLU A 77 18.29 -6.08 -11.40
C GLU A 77 17.16 -5.34 -10.67
N ILE A 78 17.41 -4.81 -9.47
CA ILE A 78 16.40 -4.15 -8.64
C ILE A 78 15.74 -2.98 -9.37
N VAL A 79 16.53 -2.07 -9.95
CA VAL A 79 16.01 -0.88 -10.64
C VAL A 79 15.12 -1.25 -11.82
N ALA A 80 15.53 -2.25 -12.62
CA ALA A 80 14.74 -2.73 -13.74
C ALA A 80 13.43 -3.37 -13.28
N THR A 81 13.47 -4.11 -12.16
CA THR A 81 12.29 -4.76 -11.59
C THR A 81 11.31 -3.75 -11.00
N ILE A 82 11.79 -2.74 -10.28
CA ILE A 82 10.93 -1.64 -9.79
C ILE A 82 10.23 -0.95 -10.97
N LYS A 83 10.94 -0.69 -12.06
CA LYS A 83 10.33 -0.10 -13.27
C LYS A 83 9.24 -0.99 -13.86
N GLU A 84 9.45 -2.31 -13.86
CA GLU A 84 8.45 -3.30 -14.29
C GLU A 84 7.22 -3.28 -13.37
N LEU A 85 7.43 -3.28 -12.04
CA LEU A 85 6.37 -3.19 -11.03
C LEU A 85 5.54 -1.90 -11.16
N ARG A 86 6.18 -0.77 -11.44
CA ARG A 86 5.50 0.53 -11.65
C ARG A 86 4.53 0.51 -12.83
N GLY A 87 4.89 -0.21 -13.90
CA GLY A 87 4.03 -0.37 -15.07
C GLY A 87 2.98 -1.47 -14.93
N HIS A 88 3.02 -2.26 -13.85
CA HIS A 88 2.18 -3.43 -13.69
C HIS A 88 0.79 -3.06 -13.10
N PRO A 89 -0.32 -3.65 -13.60
CA PRO A 89 -1.67 -3.40 -13.06
C PRO A 89 -1.83 -3.68 -11.56
N ALA A 90 -0.99 -4.55 -10.98
CA ALA A 90 -0.99 -4.84 -9.55
C ALA A 90 -0.71 -3.59 -8.68
N LEU A 91 0.10 -2.64 -9.15
CA LEU A 91 0.32 -1.40 -8.41
C LEU A 91 -0.97 -0.56 -8.34
N ALA A 92 -1.69 -0.47 -9.46
CA ALA A 92 -2.99 0.21 -9.48
C ALA A 92 -4.03 -0.51 -8.60
N SER A 93 -4.06 -1.84 -8.62
CA SER A 93 -4.95 -2.63 -7.77
C SER A 93 -4.63 -2.46 -6.28
N ALA A 94 -3.34 -2.41 -5.90
CA ALA A 94 -2.94 -2.14 -4.51
C ALA A 94 -3.37 -0.75 -4.05
N ARG A 95 -3.24 0.28 -4.90
CA ARG A 95 -3.76 1.63 -4.63
C ARG A 95 -5.27 1.62 -4.42
N GLU A 96 -6.03 0.99 -5.32
CA GLU A 96 -7.49 0.89 -5.20
C GLU A 96 -7.92 0.21 -3.89
N TYR A 97 -7.22 -0.85 -3.51
CA TYR A 97 -7.49 -1.54 -2.24
C TYR A 97 -7.18 -0.66 -1.03
N LEU A 98 -6.08 0.09 -1.07
CA LEU A 98 -5.76 1.12 -0.06
C LEU A 98 -6.88 2.18 0.04
N HIS A 99 -7.36 2.71 -1.08
CA HIS A 99 -8.46 3.68 -1.09
C HIS A 99 -9.72 3.10 -0.45
N THR A 100 -10.02 1.84 -0.75
CA THR A 100 -11.16 1.12 -0.18
C THR A 100 -11.04 1.04 1.34
N LEU A 101 -9.90 0.58 1.86
CA LEU A 101 -9.69 0.46 3.31
C LEU A 101 -9.72 1.80 4.03
N ALA A 102 -9.13 2.85 3.45
CA ALA A 102 -9.15 4.20 4.03
C ALA A 102 -10.58 4.76 4.09
N ASN A 103 -11.36 4.59 3.02
CA ASN A 103 -12.76 5.03 2.98
C ASN A 103 -13.65 4.26 3.96
N GLU A 104 -13.46 2.94 4.05
CA GLU A 104 -14.15 2.10 5.03
C GLU A 104 -13.80 2.49 6.47
N SER A 105 -12.52 2.77 6.75
CA SER A 105 -12.07 3.25 8.06
C SER A 105 -12.74 4.58 8.40
N LYS A 106 -12.75 5.52 7.45
CA LYS A 106 -13.42 6.83 7.62
C LYS A 106 -14.91 6.68 7.86
N ALA A 107 -15.58 5.73 7.20
CA ALA A 107 -17.00 5.50 7.37
C ALA A 107 -17.37 5.02 8.78
N MET A 108 -16.51 4.22 9.44
CA MET A 108 -16.71 3.74 10.81
C MET A 108 -16.76 4.88 11.84
N LEU A 109 -16.08 6.00 11.56
CA LEU A 109 -16.04 7.14 12.48
C LEU A 109 -17.39 7.85 12.61
N LYS A 110 -18.34 7.64 11.67
CA LYS A 110 -19.66 8.29 11.68
C LYS A 110 -20.48 7.95 12.93
N ASP A 111 -20.22 6.80 13.54
CA ASP A 111 -20.90 6.34 14.76
C ASP A 111 -20.38 7.04 16.03
N LEU A 112 -19.26 7.77 15.91
CA LEU A 112 -18.70 8.56 17.01
C LEU A 112 -19.31 9.97 17.08
N PRO A 113 -19.36 10.59 18.28
CA PRO A 113 -19.81 11.97 18.43
C PRO A 113 -19.05 12.93 17.50
N ASP A 114 -19.78 13.90 16.92
CA ASP A 114 -19.13 14.95 16.14
C ASP A 114 -18.24 15.82 17.03
N GLY A 115 -17.08 16.19 16.51
CA GLY A 115 -16.14 17.03 17.22
C GLY A 115 -14.75 17.04 16.59
N PRO A 116 -13.82 17.83 17.15
CA PRO A 116 -12.47 17.98 16.61
C PRO A 116 -11.74 16.63 16.49
N ALA A 117 -11.87 15.74 17.48
CA ALA A 117 -11.21 14.44 17.46
C ALA A 117 -11.65 13.57 16.28
N ARG A 118 -12.96 13.46 16.03
CA ARG A 118 -13.50 12.70 14.89
C ARG A 118 -12.99 13.27 13.55
N LYS A 119 -13.06 14.59 13.38
CA LYS A 119 -12.59 15.29 12.17
C LYS A 119 -11.10 15.08 11.92
N THR A 120 -10.28 15.03 12.96
CA THR A 120 -8.86 14.72 12.84
C THR A 120 -8.62 13.29 12.35
N LEU A 121 -9.36 12.30 12.86
CA LEU A 121 -9.25 10.90 12.41
C LEU A 121 -9.76 10.72 10.97
N GLU A 122 -10.81 11.44 10.58
CA GLU A 122 -11.28 11.51 9.19
C GLU A 122 -10.20 12.10 8.27
N GLY A 123 -9.56 13.19 8.70
CA GLY A 123 -8.45 13.81 7.98
C GLY A 123 -7.20 12.93 7.86
N LEU A 124 -6.93 12.07 8.86
CA LEU A 124 -5.88 11.05 8.77
C LEU A 124 -6.14 10.09 7.60
N CYS A 125 -7.38 9.64 7.42
CA CYS A 125 -7.75 8.76 6.31
C CYS A 125 -7.51 9.44 4.95
N ASP A 126 -7.89 10.72 4.83
CA ASP A 126 -7.67 11.51 3.62
C ASP A 126 -6.18 11.71 3.34
N ALA A 127 -5.38 11.96 4.39
CA ALA A 127 -3.93 12.11 4.26
C ALA A 127 -3.24 10.83 3.77
N ILE A 128 -3.65 9.66 4.27
CA ILE A 128 -3.12 8.36 3.82
C ILE A 128 -3.36 8.18 2.31
N VAL A 129 -4.57 8.46 1.85
CA VAL A 129 -4.94 8.39 0.43
C VAL A 129 -4.10 9.35 -0.42
N ASN A 130 -4.04 10.62 -0.02
CA ASN A 130 -3.36 11.66 -0.80
C ASN A 130 -1.84 11.47 -0.90
N ARG A 131 -1.22 10.74 0.03
CA ARG A 131 0.21 10.40 -0.05
C ARG A 131 0.55 9.40 -1.17
N THR A 132 -0.45 8.73 -1.72
CA THR A 132 -0.28 7.65 -2.72
C THR A 132 -0.77 8.00 -4.13
N ALA A 133 -1.36 9.20 -4.27
CA ALA A 133 -1.95 9.74 -5.49
C ALA A 133 -0.90 10.33 -6.45
#